data_AF-A0A6V7BJY4-F1
#
_entry.id   AF-A0A6V7BJY4-F1
#
_cell.length_a   1.000
_cell.length_b   1.000
_cell.length_c   1.000
_cell.angle_alpha   90.00
_cell.angle_beta   90.00
_cell.angle_gamma   90.00
#
_symmetry.space_group_name_H-M   'P 1'
#
loop_
_entity.id
_entity.type
_entity.pdbx_description
1 polymer ?
#
loop_
_entity_poly.entity_id
_entity_poly.type
_entity_poly.pdbx_seq_one_letter_code
_entity_poly.pdbx_strand_id
1 'polypeptide(L)'
;MLTAYRWSGLLVLASLLPVSAVAGTPDGGYRQPPEPLLSVLRAPLNPSPRLDPTGKTLLLVQRTQYPPIARVAEPYLKLAGVRVEPRTHSRHDMSNGYGIRSCCRASAWWMLQAAGRPP
;
A
#
# COMPACT_ATOMS: atom_id res chain seq x y z
N MET A 1 36.32 -31.94 -55.79
CA MET A 1 35.16 -31.04 -55.62
C MET A 1 34.27 -31.39 -54.40
N LEU A 2 34.71 -32.25 -53.46
CA LEU A 2 33.90 -32.69 -52.30
C LEU A 2 34.21 -31.94 -50.99
N THR A 3 35.18 -31.02 -50.99
CA THR A 3 35.64 -30.31 -49.78
C THR A 3 34.78 -29.11 -49.40
N ALA A 4 33.99 -28.56 -50.33
CA ALA A 4 33.19 -27.36 -50.11
C ALA A 4 31.95 -27.59 -49.21
N TYR A 5 31.46 -28.83 -49.14
CA TYR A 5 30.20 -29.13 -48.42
C TYR A 5 30.38 -29.30 -46.90
N ARG A 6 31.63 -29.39 -46.41
CA ARG A 6 31.92 -29.54 -44.97
C ARG A 6 31.66 -28.26 -44.19
N TRP A 7 31.76 -27.10 -44.82
CA TRP A 7 31.52 -25.79 -44.19
C TRP A 7 30.04 -25.39 -44.25
N SER A 8 29.30 -25.83 -45.27
CA SER A 8 27.86 -25.60 -45.39
C SER A 8 27.08 -26.28 -44.25
N GLY A 9 27.49 -27.49 -43.83
CA GLY A 9 26.87 -28.19 -42.70
C GLY A 9 27.07 -27.48 -41.35
N LEU A 10 28.22 -26.81 -41.16
CA LEU A 10 28.52 -26.09 -39.93
C LEU A 10 27.68 -24.80 -39.80
N LEU A 11 27.41 -24.13 -40.93
CA LEU A 11 26.57 -22.93 -40.98
C LEU A 11 25.08 -23.25 -40.74
N VAL A 12 24.60 -24.39 -41.22
CA VAL A 12 23.22 -24.84 -40.95
C VAL A 12 23.06 -25.22 -39.47
N LEU A 13 24.05 -25.88 -38.86
CA LEU A 13 24.00 -26.19 -37.43
C LEU A 13 24.06 -24.93 -36.54
N ALA A 14 24.78 -23.89 -36.98
CA ALA A 14 24.86 -22.60 -36.28
C ALA A 14 23.53 -21.82 -36.31
N SER A 15 22.71 -22.00 -37.35
CA SER A 15 21.39 -21.35 -37.46
C SER A 15 20.30 -21.97 -36.57
N LEU A 16 20.56 -23.14 -35.98
CA LEU A 16 19.65 -23.85 -35.08
C LEU A 16 19.89 -23.53 -33.60
N LEU A 17 20.83 -22.64 -33.26
CA LEU A 17 20.96 -22.16 -31.89
C LEU A 17 19.72 -21.32 -31.54
N PRO A 18 18.92 -21.72 -30.52
CA PRO A 18 17.86 -20.87 -30.04
C PRO A 18 18.52 -19.64 -29.43
N VAL A 19 18.30 -18.48 -30.04
CA VAL A 19 18.53 -17.20 -29.37
C VAL A 19 17.48 -17.12 -28.27
N SER A 20 17.81 -17.65 -27.09
CA SER A 20 17.04 -17.39 -25.89
C SER A 20 17.15 -15.90 -25.62
N ALA A 21 16.09 -15.15 -25.94
CA ALA A 21 15.95 -13.77 -25.52
C ALA A 21 16.15 -13.71 -24.01
N VAL A 22 17.21 -13.05 -23.56
CA VAL A 22 17.37 -12.68 -22.16
C VAL A 22 16.32 -11.62 -21.84
N ALA A 23 15.11 -12.07 -21.54
CA ALA A 23 14.16 -11.25 -20.81
C ALA A 23 14.78 -11.03 -19.44
N GLY A 24 15.44 -9.88 -19.24
CA GLY A 24 15.95 -9.49 -17.94
C GLY A 24 14.79 -9.54 -16.94
N THR A 25 14.84 -10.50 -16.03
CA THR A 25 13.98 -10.50 -14.84
C THR A 25 14.21 -9.17 -14.15
N PRO A 26 13.21 -8.28 -14.04
CA PRO A 26 13.38 -7.14 -13.16
C PRO A 26 13.64 -7.69 -11.77
N ASP A 27 14.69 -7.21 -11.10
CA ASP A 27 14.92 -7.48 -9.69
C ASP A 27 13.58 -7.39 -8.95
N GLY A 28 13.16 -8.49 -8.33
CA GLY A 28 11.81 -8.71 -7.77
C GLY A 28 11.50 -7.85 -6.54
N GLY A 29 12.09 -6.66 -6.45
CA GLY A 29 11.84 -5.68 -5.41
C GLY A 29 10.60 -4.84 -5.67
N TYR A 30 10.07 -4.26 -4.59
CA TYR A 30 8.93 -3.35 -4.65
C TYR A 30 9.31 -2.08 -5.44
N ARG A 31 8.69 -1.87 -6.61
CA ARG A 31 8.92 -0.66 -7.41
C ARG A 31 8.15 0.50 -6.84
N GLN A 32 8.87 1.48 -6.31
CA GLN A 32 8.28 2.70 -5.79
C GLN A 32 7.98 3.67 -6.95
N PRO A 33 6.77 4.26 -7.00
CA PRO A 33 6.45 5.32 -7.95
C PRO A 33 7.37 6.54 -7.79
N PRO A 34 7.55 7.37 -8.83
CA PRO A 34 8.29 8.63 -8.71
C PRO A 34 7.64 9.58 -7.70
N GLU A 35 8.47 10.35 -6.99
CA GLU A 35 8.07 11.21 -5.85
C GLU A 35 6.86 12.14 -6.12
N PRO A 36 6.73 12.81 -7.29
CA PRO A 36 5.58 13.70 -7.53
C PRO A 36 4.22 13.00 -7.47
N LEU A 37 4.14 11.73 -7.88
CA LEU A 37 2.90 10.96 -7.77
C LEU A 37 2.68 10.47 -6.34
N LEU A 38 3.77 10.13 -5.67
CA LEU A 38 3.76 9.60 -4.32
C LEU A 38 3.31 10.65 -3.29
N SER A 39 3.69 11.92 -3.48
CA SER A 39 3.26 13.03 -2.64
C SER A 39 1.74 13.28 -2.73
N VAL A 40 1.18 13.21 -3.94
CA VAL A 40 -0.27 13.34 -4.17
C VAL A 40 -1.04 12.20 -3.50
N LEU A 41 -0.55 10.97 -3.64
CA LEU A 41 -1.19 9.80 -3.01
C LEU A 41 -1.10 9.85 -1.46
N ARG A 42 0.02 10.32 -0.91
CA ARG A 42 0.19 10.42 0.56
C ARG A 42 -0.49 11.64 1.18
N ALA A 43 -1.07 12.53 0.37
CA ALA A 43 -1.72 13.73 0.88
C ALA A 43 -2.86 13.36 1.85
N PRO A 44 -2.96 14.03 3.02
CA PRO A 44 -4.03 13.76 3.96
C PRO A 44 -5.38 14.17 3.37
N LEU A 45 -6.40 13.33 3.58
CA LEU A 45 -7.76 13.65 3.17
C LEU A 45 -8.34 14.78 4.04
N ASN A 46 -9.17 15.62 3.42
CA ASN A 46 -9.91 16.65 4.15
C ASN A 46 -10.74 16.02 5.28
N PRO A 47 -10.68 16.59 6.48
CA PRO A 47 -11.39 16.03 7.62
C PRO A 47 -12.88 16.36 7.54
N SER A 48 -13.73 15.39 7.89
CA SER A 48 -15.18 15.54 7.85
C SER A 48 -15.72 15.95 9.23
N PRO A 49 -16.52 17.03 9.34
CA PRO A 49 -17.16 17.39 10.60
C PRO A 49 -18.33 16.44 10.91
N ARG A 50 -18.46 16.05 12.18
CA ARG A 50 -19.66 15.42 12.74
C ARG A 50 -20.18 16.28 13.88
N LEU A 51 -21.46 16.63 13.81
CA LEU A 51 -22.14 17.37 14.86
C LEU A 51 -22.76 16.41 15.86
N ASP A 52 -22.70 16.78 17.14
CA ASP A 52 -23.50 16.17 18.19
C ASP A 52 -25.00 16.44 17.93
N PRO A 53 -25.92 15.52 18.27
CA PRO A 53 -27.36 15.75 18.13
C PRO A 53 -27.87 17.03 18.81
N THR A 54 -27.20 17.48 19.89
CA THR A 54 -27.51 18.71 20.62
C THR A 54 -26.91 19.97 19.98
N GLY A 55 -26.06 19.83 18.95
CA GLY A 55 -25.44 20.94 18.22
C GLY A 55 -24.34 21.70 18.99
N LYS A 56 -23.98 21.26 20.20
CA LYS A 56 -23.02 21.96 21.07
C LYS A 56 -21.56 21.60 20.80
N THR A 57 -21.32 20.44 20.19
CA THR A 57 -19.98 19.89 20.00
C THR A 57 -19.80 19.44 18.56
N LEU A 58 -18.65 19.77 17.96
CA LEU A 58 -18.25 19.34 16.63
C LEU A 58 -17.00 18.46 16.72
N LEU A 59 -17.12 17.23 16.24
CA LEU A 59 -16.03 16.28 16.11
C LEU A 59 -15.47 16.36 14.68
N LEU A 60 -14.21 16.77 14.55
CA LEU A 60 -13.53 16.77 13.26
C LEU A 60 -12.84 15.42 13.03
N VAL A 61 -13.39 14.61 12.11
CA VAL A 61 -12.89 13.27 11.83
C VAL A 61 -11.99 13.27 10.61
N GLN A 62 -10.70 13.02 10.82
CA GLN A 62 -9.76 12.78 9.73
C GLN A 62 -9.58 11.28 9.52
N ARG A 63 -9.59 10.80 8.27
CA ARG A 63 -9.34 9.39 7.90
C ARG A 63 -8.00 9.26 7.19
N THR A 64 -7.29 8.17 7.45
CA THR A 64 -6.05 7.81 6.75
C THR A 64 -6.35 6.84 5.60
N GLN A 65 -6.02 7.21 4.37
CA GLN A 65 -6.26 6.38 3.18
C GLN A 65 -5.25 5.24 3.04
N TYR A 66 -3.97 5.53 3.24
CA TYR A 66 -2.87 4.58 3.10
C TYR A 66 -2.22 4.33 4.46
N PRO A 67 -2.68 3.32 5.23
CA PRO A 67 -2.03 2.95 6.49
C PRO A 67 -0.62 2.42 6.24
N PRO A 68 0.27 2.48 7.25
CA PRO A 68 1.63 1.97 7.11
C PRO A 68 1.63 0.45 6.90
N ILE A 69 2.63 -0.06 6.17
CA ILE A 69 2.77 -1.50 5.89
C ILE A 69 2.88 -2.34 7.17
N ALA A 70 3.49 -1.80 8.23
CA ALA A 70 3.58 -2.47 9.53
C ALA A 70 2.20 -2.78 10.11
N ARG A 71 1.19 -1.94 9.85
CA ARG A 71 -0.19 -2.19 10.27
C ARG A 71 -0.84 -3.30 9.46
N VAL A 72 -0.54 -3.36 8.15
CA VAL A 72 -1.04 -4.39 7.24
C VAL A 72 -0.43 -5.75 7.52
N ALA A 73 0.82 -5.77 7.95
CA ALA A 73 1.57 -6.97 8.25
C ALA A 73 1.35 -7.46 9.70
N GLU A 74 0.43 -6.87 10.45
CA GLU A 74 0.17 -7.31 11.83
C GLU A 74 -0.29 -8.78 11.86
N PRO A 75 0.29 -9.61 12.75
CA PRO A 75 -0.11 -11.00 12.86
C PRO A 75 -1.53 -11.11 13.40
N TYR A 76 -2.33 -11.98 12.78
CA TYR A 76 -3.71 -12.24 13.15
C TYR A 76 -3.98 -13.73 13.36
N LEU A 77 -4.90 -14.04 14.27
CA LEU A 77 -5.41 -15.38 14.52
C LEU A 77 -6.69 -15.61 13.70
N LYS A 78 -6.84 -16.83 13.16
CA LYS A 78 -8.04 -17.24 12.41
C LYS A 78 -8.95 -18.04 13.34
N LEU A 79 -9.99 -17.40 13.88
CA LEU A 79 -10.91 -17.99 14.87
C LEU A 79 -12.33 -17.98 14.32
N ALA A 80 -12.95 -19.16 14.16
CA ALA A 80 -14.35 -19.30 13.70
C ALA A 80 -14.68 -18.48 12.42
N GLY A 81 -13.74 -18.43 11.46
CA GLY A 81 -13.88 -17.67 10.21
C GLY A 81 -13.53 -16.18 10.30
N VAL A 82 -13.18 -15.69 11.50
CA VAL A 82 -12.78 -14.30 11.75
C VAL A 82 -11.26 -14.19 11.85
N ARG A 83 -10.69 -13.09 11.36
CA ARG A 83 -9.27 -12.77 11.54
C ARG A 83 -9.15 -11.74 12.66
N VAL A 84 -8.59 -12.11 13.80
CA VAL A 84 -8.47 -11.22 14.97
C VAL A 84 -7.00 -10.95 15.27
N GLU A 85 -6.63 -9.68 15.35
CA GLU A 85 -5.31 -9.25 15.83
C GLU A 85 -5.24 -9.37 17.36
N PRO A 86 -4.32 -10.16 17.94
CA PRO A 86 -4.22 -10.33 19.39
C PRO A 86 -3.84 -9.05 20.14
N ARG A 87 -3.00 -8.22 19.53
CA ARG A 87 -2.47 -7.00 20.17
C ARG A 87 -3.52 -5.90 20.28
N THR A 88 -4.36 -5.77 19.26
CA THR A 88 -5.31 -4.65 19.12
C THR A 88 -6.77 -5.09 19.30
N HIS A 89 -7.01 -6.39 19.51
CA HIS A 89 -8.33 -7.03 19.56
C HIS A 89 -9.25 -6.62 18.40
N SER A 90 -8.64 -6.32 17.25
CA SER A 90 -9.31 -5.75 16.09
C SER A 90 -9.52 -6.82 15.02
N ARG A 91 -10.61 -6.71 14.26
CA ARG A 91 -10.97 -7.65 13.20
C ARG A 91 -10.26 -7.32 11.88
N HIS A 92 -9.31 -8.12 11.45
CA HIS A 92 -8.51 -7.94 10.23
C HIS A 92 -9.28 -8.23 8.91
N ASP A 93 -10.54 -8.69 8.96
CA ASP A 93 -11.37 -9.01 7.77
C ASP A 93 -12.53 -8.02 7.51
N MET A 94 -12.51 -6.82 8.10
CA MET A 94 -13.52 -5.78 7.83
C MET A 94 -13.43 -5.23 6.39
N SER A 95 -14.49 -4.58 5.88
CA SER A 95 -14.53 -4.00 4.53
C SER A 95 -13.41 -2.99 4.24
N ASN A 96 -12.88 -2.34 5.27
CA ASN A 96 -11.71 -1.45 5.21
C ASN A 96 -10.36 -2.17 5.43
N GLY A 97 -10.34 -3.50 5.46
CA GLY A 97 -9.16 -4.36 5.56
C GLY A 97 -8.56 -4.50 6.97
N TYR A 98 -8.79 -3.56 7.87
CA TYR A 98 -8.20 -3.56 9.22
C TYR A 98 -9.25 -3.06 10.20
N GLY A 99 -9.55 -3.84 11.24
CA GLY A 99 -10.68 -3.66 12.17
C GLY A 99 -10.59 -2.48 13.11
N ILE A 100 -9.83 -1.46 12.73
CA ILE A 100 -9.82 -0.16 13.37
C ILE A 100 -11.06 0.59 12.88
N ARG A 101 -11.82 1.21 13.81
CA ARG A 101 -12.76 2.30 13.50
C ARG A 101 -12.01 3.37 12.71
N SER A 102 -12.09 3.29 11.37
CA SER A 102 -11.52 4.17 10.36
C SER A 102 -10.66 5.29 10.95
N CYS A 103 -9.43 4.97 11.33
CA CYS A 103 -8.36 5.87 11.80
C CYS A 103 -8.82 7.32 12.03
N CYS A 104 -9.63 7.58 13.06
CA CYS A 104 -10.01 8.94 13.42
C CYS A 104 -8.78 9.55 14.09
N ARG A 105 -7.93 10.23 13.31
CA ARG A 105 -6.87 11.04 13.91
C ARG A 105 -7.54 12.24 14.56
N ALA A 106 -7.64 12.24 15.88
CA ALA A 106 -7.96 13.44 16.64
C ALA A 106 -6.74 14.36 16.56
N SER A 107 -6.68 15.23 15.56
CA SER A 107 -5.71 16.31 15.52
C SER A 107 -6.14 17.39 16.52
N ALA A 108 -5.84 17.16 17.80
CA ALA A 108 -6.10 18.11 18.89
C ALA A 108 -5.26 19.42 18.79
N TRP A 109 -4.35 19.49 17.83
CA TRP A 109 -3.44 20.63 17.65
C TRP A 109 -4.14 21.94 17.25
N TRP A 110 -5.29 21.89 16.57
CA TRP A 110 -6.04 23.11 16.25
C TRP A 110 -7.00 23.54 17.37
N MET A 111 -7.45 22.60 18.21
CA MET A 111 -8.41 22.88 19.28
C MET A 111 -7.75 23.65 20.44
N LEU A 112 -6.45 23.46 20.66
CA LEU A 112 -5.64 24.27 21.58
C LEU A 112 -5.33 25.69 21.04
N GLN A 113 -5.53 25.97 19.75
CA GLN A 113 -5.45 27.34 19.20
C GLN A 113 -6.81 28.05 19.16
N ALA A 114 -7.91 27.30 19.03
CA ALA A 114 -9.27 27.86 19.07
C ALA A 114 -9.74 28.23 20.49
N ALA A 115 -9.22 27.52 21.51
CA ALA A 115 -9.33 27.97 22.89
C ALA A 115 -8.31 29.09 23.14
N GLY A 116 -8.58 30.26 22.54
CA GLY A 116 -8.02 31.50 23.05
C GLY A 116 -8.28 31.52 24.55
N ARG A 117 -7.22 31.47 25.33
CA ARG A 117 -7.24 31.73 26.76
C ARG A 117 -7.15 33.25 26.92
N PRO A 118 -8.24 33.98 27.21
CA PRO A 118 -8.17 35.20 27.99
C PRO A 118 -8.14 34.82 29.48
N PRO A 119 -7.59 35.70 30.33
CA PRO A 119 -6.47 35.46 31.27
C PRO A 119 -6.62 34.27 32.23
#